data_AF-A0A6N8W8L4-F1
#
_entry.id   AF-A0A6N8W8L4-F1
#
_cell.length_a   1.000
_cell.length_b   1.000
_cell.length_c   1.000
_cell.angle_alpha   90.00
_cell.angle_beta   90.00
_cell.angle_gamma   90.00
#
_symmetry.space_group_name_H-M   'P 1'
#
loop_
_entity.id
_entity.type
_entity.pdbx_description
1 polymer ?
#
loop_
_entity_poly.entity_id
_entity_poly.type
_entity_poly.pdbx_seq_one_letter_code
_entity_poly.pdbx_strand_id
1 'polypeptide(L)' 'MSGGGDVPAPQPLGGRRVTLGVTGSISAYKSVEAARRLEDAGAVVDVALTPSAARFIP' A
#
# COMPACT_ATOMS: atom_id res chain seq x y z
N MET A 1 8.99 9.23 36.93
CA MET A 1 9.76 8.39 35.98
C MET A 1 8.77 7.79 35.00
N SER A 2 8.50 8.46 33.88
CA SER A 2 7.61 7.96 32.83
C SER A 2 8.45 7.15 31.85
N GLY A 3 8.27 5.83 31.85
CA GLY A 3 8.99 4.90 30.98
C GLY A 3 8.03 3.84 30.48
N GLY A 4 7.07 4.25 29.65
CA GLY A 4 6.23 3.35 28.84
C GLY A 4 6.40 3.78 27.40
N GLY A 5 7.52 3.38 26.78
CA GLY A 5 7.73 3.58 25.35
C GLY A 5 6.75 2.72 24.59
N ASP A 6 5.92 3.36 23.76
CA ASP A 6 5.04 2.71 22.80
C ASP A 6 5.88 1.79 21.90
N VAL A 7 5.79 0.48 22.12
CA VAL A 7 6.37 -0.48 21.17
C VAL A 7 5.37 -0.51 20.02
N PRO A 8 5.73 -0.03 18.80
CA PRO A 8 4.80 -0.04 17.69
C PRO A 8 4.30 -1.47 17.50
N ALA A 9 2.97 -1.63 17.44
CA ALA A 9 2.35 -2.92 17.23
C ALA A 9 3.01 -3.62 16.01
N PRO A 10 3.24 -4.94 16.06
CA PRO A 10 3.89 -5.64 14.96
C PRO A 10 3.15 -5.39 13.66
N GLN A 11 3.84 -4.75 12.73
CA GLN A 11 3.32 -4.44 11.40
C GLN A 11 3.14 -5.75 10.64
N PRO A 12 1.91 -6.13 10.25
CA PRO A 12 1.62 -7.48 9.74
C PRO A 12 2.35 -7.83 8.44
N LEU A 13 2.82 -6.82 7.69
CA LEU A 13 3.61 -6.98 6.47
C LEU A 13 5.03 -6.39 6.60
N GLY A 14 5.51 -6.15 7.82
CA GLY A 14 6.81 -5.52 8.08
C GLY A 14 7.96 -6.12 7.28
N GLY A 15 8.58 -5.31 6.43
CA GLY A 15 9.74 -5.70 5.61
C GLY A 15 9.40 -6.59 4.41
N ARG A 16 8.12 -6.83 4.11
CA ARG A 16 7.69 -7.61 2.95
C ARG A 16 7.61 -6.72 1.72
N ARG A 17 8.12 -7.22 0.59
CA ARG A 17 7.97 -6.56 -0.71
C ARG A 17 6.73 -7.08 -1.43
N VAL A 18 5.85 -6.18 -1.86
CA VAL A 18 4.57 -6.50 -2.49
C VAL A 18 4.45 -5.75 -3.80
N THR A 19 4.17 -6.47 -4.90
CA THR A 19 3.88 -5.85 -6.19
C THR A 19 2.37 -5.73 -6.38
N LEU A 20 1.88 -4.50 -6.56
CA LEU A 20 0.47 -4.20 -6.83
C LEU A 20 0.26 -3.91 -8.31
N GLY A 21 -0.32 -4.88 -9.03
CA GLY A 21 -0.72 -4.72 -10.43
C GLY A 21 -2.11 -4.11 -10.56
N VAL A 22 -2.24 -3.03 -11.33
CA VAL A 22 -3.50 -2.30 -11.52
C VAL A 22 -3.90 -2.24 -13.00
N THR A 23 -5.12 -2.69 -13.30
CA THR A 23 -5.67 -2.77 -14.66
C THR A 23 -6.80 -1.75 -14.89
N GLY A 24 -7.23 -1.59 -16.14
CA GLY A 24 -8.29 -0.65 -16.55
C GLY A 24 -9.68 -1.09 -16.10
N SER A 25 -10.02 -0.84 -14.84
CA SER A 25 -11.31 -1.12 -14.20
C SER A 25 -11.84 0.12 -13.48
N ILE A 26 -13.15 0.18 -13.24
CA ILE A 26 -13.76 1.18 -12.36
C ILE A 26 -13.13 1.15 -10.96
N SER A 27 -12.62 0.00 -10.50
CA SER A 27 -11.95 -0.11 -9.20
C SER A 27 -10.53 0.48 -9.15
N ALA A 28 -9.96 0.90 -10.30
CA ALA A 28 -8.59 1.37 -10.37
C ALA A 28 -8.30 2.57 -9.44
N TYR A 29 -9.26 3.49 -9.25
CA TYR A 29 -9.06 4.64 -8.33
C TYR A 29 -8.82 4.22 -6.88
N LYS A 30 -9.33 3.04 -6.46
CA LYS A 30 -9.12 2.52 -5.10
C LYS A 30 -7.73 1.92 -4.90
N SER A 31 -6.97 1.71 -5.97
CA SER A 31 -5.62 1.14 -5.88
C SER A 31 -4.66 2.03 -5.08
N VAL A 32 -4.87 3.34 -5.07
CA VAL A 32 -4.11 4.29 -4.24
C VAL A 32 -4.31 4.01 -2.76
N GLU A 33 -5.56 3.86 -2.33
CA GLU A 33 -5.89 3.50 -0.95
C GLU A 33 -5.38 2.09 -0.59
N ALA A 34 -5.43 1.14 -1.54
CA ALA A 34 -4.87 -0.19 -1.34
C ALA A 34 -3.34 -0.15 -1.14
N ALA A 35 -2.62 0.62 -1.95
CA ALA A 35 -1.17 0.80 -1.82
C ALA A 35 -0.82 1.42 -0.46
N ARG A 36 -1.52 2.48 -0.07
CA ARG A 36 -1.33 3.14 1.23
C ARG A 36 -1.51 2.18 2.40
N ARG A 37 -2.57 1.37 2.40
CA ARG A 37 -2.82 0.39 3.47
C ARG A 37 -1.75 -0.70 3.56
N LEU A 38 -1.16 -1.08 2.43
CA LEU A 38 -0.05 -2.03 2.40
C LEU A 38 1.22 -1.41 3.01
N GLU A 39 1.49 -0.13 2.70
CA GLU A 39 2.58 0.63 3.32
C GLU A 39 2.38 0.85 4.82
N ASP A 40 1.17 1.23 5.25
CA ASP A 40 0.80 1.37 6.67
C ASP A 40 0.94 0.04 7.43
N ALA A 41 0.80 -1.09 6.73
CA ALA A 41 1.04 -2.43 7.26
C ALA A 41 2.53 -2.83 7.26
N GLY A 42 3.44 -1.95 6.84
CA GLY A 42 4.89 -2.14 6.85
C GLY A 42 5.46 -2.80 5.60
N ALA A 43 4.68 -2.91 4.53
CA ALA A 43 5.16 -3.45 3.26
C ALA A 43 5.92 -2.39 2.44
N VAL A 44 6.89 -2.84 1.66
CA VAL A 44 7.46 -2.08 0.55
C VAL A 44 6.62 -2.40 -0.69
N VAL A 45 5.92 -1.40 -1.24
CA VAL A 45 4.97 -1.61 -2.33
C VAL A 45 5.53 -1.10 -3.65
N ASP A 46 5.61 -1.97 -4.65
CA ASP A 46 5.89 -1.58 -6.04
C ASP A 46 4.58 -1.61 -6.84
N VAL A 47 4.19 -0.48 -7.43
CA VAL A 47 2.93 -0.39 -8.20
C VAL A 47 3.22 -0.45 -9.69
N ALA A 48 2.51 -1.33 -10.41
CA ALA A 48 2.56 -1.44 -11.85
C ALA A 48 1.19 -1.19 -12.46
N LEU A 49 1.10 -0.17 -13.31
CA LEU A 49 -0.14 0.29 -13.94
C LEU A 49 -0.16 -0.10 -15.42
N THR A 50 -1.30 -0.57 -15.91
CA THR A 50 -1.54 -0.63 -17.36
C THR A 50 -1.86 0.76 -17.92
N PRO A 51 -1.65 1.03 -19.22
CA PRO A 51 -2.02 2.31 -19.83
C PRO A 51 -3.50 2.68 -19.69
N SER A 52 -4.39 1.68 -19.60
CA SER A 52 -5.81 1.91 -19.33
C SER A 52 -6.07 2.27 -17.87
N ALA A 53 -5.34 1.68 -16.92
CA ALA A 53 -5.45 2.03 -15.50
C ALA A 53 -4.99 3.46 -15.20
N ALA A 54 -3.91 3.90 -15.85
CA ALA A 54 -3.36 5.25 -15.70
C ALA A 54 -4.32 6.38 -16.12
N ARG A 55 -5.40 6.07 -16.85
CA ARG A 55 -6.44 7.05 -17.19
C ARG A 55 -7.44 7.30 -16.06
N PHE A 56 -7.50 6.40 -15.07
CA PHE A 56 -8.42 6.47 -13.93
C PHE A 56 -7.75 6.94 -12.64
N ILE A 57 -6.42 7.06 -12.64
CA ILE A 57 -5.61 7.40 -11.46
C ILE A 57 -4.80 8.65 -11.83
N PRO A 58 -4.84 9.71 -11.01
CA PRO A 58 -4.12 10.95 -11.26
C PRO A 58 -2.60 10.81 -11.06
#